data_AF-A0AAI8STI4-F1
#
_entry.id   AF-A0AAI8STI4-F1
#
_cell.length_a   1.000
_cell.length_b   1.000
_cell.length_c   1.000
_cell.angle_alpha   90.00
_cell.angle_beta   90.00
_cell.angle_gamma   90.00
#
_symmetry.space_group_name_H-M   'P 1'
#
loop_
_entity.id
_entity.type
_entity.pdbx_description
1 polymer ?
#
loop_
_entity_poly.entity_id
_entity_poly.type
_entity_poly.pdbx_seq_one_letter_code
_entity_poly.pdbx_strand_id
1 'polypeptide(L)'
;MGPIIAPLTGNDPLIVPAVLAPPASPLVAFGDQDLAAVRAVVEAAGGAAHVHWAAGMLVSSGRRQVVVTSDRGRGWVPAEAFLPADVMSPWSHEDSSRWEGLIDPARVIVEFAAASDWQLTALATTFSSAPAVAAGVPWALVDGTDRAHPELLSGPVVTRFELQVSTERRRAVKHITDSVKQREQVLWLAFNADEKAGSSEARRRMLSIFRNQLGRIDNPRWVASLPWEQLEEEHHQLCVQERAARVDVRDVPVGQVDTEGGACRRLLEQAYATEAAMALRNPVALRALADATYSWTMLLDMQFTEPAPPAAPQVIAR
;
A
#
# COMPACT_ATOMS: atom_id res chain seq x y z
N MET A 1 -17.04 -23.46 -9.98
CA MET A 1 -17.62 -22.11 -10.12
C MET A 1 -16.48 -21.16 -10.47
N GLY A 2 -16.62 -20.34 -11.52
CA GLY A 2 -15.60 -19.37 -11.92
C GLY A 2 -15.55 -18.14 -11.00
N PRO A 3 -14.49 -17.33 -11.05
CA PRO A 3 -14.33 -16.18 -10.16
C PRO A 3 -15.31 -15.05 -10.47
N ILE A 4 -15.80 -14.36 -9.42
CA ILE A 4 -16.60 -13.13 -9.55
C ILE A 4 -15.68 -11.91 -9.77
N ILE A 5 -14.40 -12.01 -9.39
CA ILE A 5 -13.39 -10.95 -9.53
C ILE A 5 -12.29 -11.46 -10.48
N ALA A 6 -12.21 -10.90 -11.69
CA ALA A 6 -11.20 -11.24 -12.69
C ALA A 6 -10.08 -10.16 -12.74
N PRO A 7 -8.83 -10.52 -13.11
CA PRO A 7 -7.78 -9.54 -13.38
C PRO A 7 -8.13 -8.69 -14.62
N LEU A 8 -7.95 -7.38 -14.52
CA LEU A 8 -8.27 -6.43 -15.60
C LEU A 8 -7.11 -6.35 -16.61
N THR A 9 -7.46 -6.28 -17.89
CA THR A 9 -6.56 -5.95 -19.01
C THR A 9 -6.92 -4.57 -19.56
N GLY A 10 -5.96 -3.64 -19.60
CA GLY A 10 -5.97 -2.47 -20.50
C GLY A 10 -6.55 -1.16 -19.97
N ASN A 11 -5.76 -0.09 -20.16
CA ASN A 11 -5.99 1.35 -19.96
C ASN A 11 -7.40 1.87 -20.32
N ASP A 12 -7.89 2.82 -19.51
CA ASP A 12 -8.66 3.98 -19.99
C ASP A 12 -8.85 5.08 -18.89
N PRO A 13 -9.22 6.33 -19.24
CA PRO A 13 -8.52 7.54 -18.82
C PRO A 13 -9.04 8.22 -17.53
N LEU A 14 -8.17 9.08 -17.00
CA LEU A 14 -8.36 9.99 -15.87
C LEU A 14 -9.57 10.92 -16.05
N ILE A 15 -10.50 10.90 -15.08
CA ILE A 15 -11.61 11.84 -14.97
C ILE A 15 -11.09 13.16 -14.38
N VAL A 16 -11.29 14.26 -15.10
CA VAL A 16 -10.96 15.64 -14.69
C VAL A 16 -12.05 16.17 -13.73
N PRO A 17 -11.71 16.70 -12.53
CA PRO A 17 -12.67 17.42 -11.69
C PRO A 17 -12.78 18.90 -12.08
N ALA A 18 -13.97 19.46 -11.88
CA ALA A 18 -14.41 20.79 -12.28
C ALA A 18 -13.62 21.97 -11.67
N VAL A 19 -13.53 23.04 -12.46
CA VAL A 19 -12.88 24.33 -12.15
C VAL A 19 -13.68 25.13 -11.13
N LEU A 20 -13.05 25.47 -10.00
CA LEU A 20 -13.46 26.57 -9.13
C LEU A 20 -12.19 27.34 -8.73
N ALA A 21 -12.09 28.60 -9.12
CA ALA A 21 -10.98 29.49 -8.75
C ALA A 21 -11.32 30.27 -7.46
N PRO A 22 -10.43 30.28 -6.44
CA PRO A 22 -10.48 31.25 -5.35
C PRO A 22 -9.25 32.18 -5.32
N PRO A 23 -9.32 33.29 -4.54
CA PRO A 23 -8.55 34.50 -4.79
C PRO A 23 -7.12 34.45 -4.23
N ALA A 24 -6.24 35.24 -4.84
CA ALA A 24 -4.86 35.41 -4.43
C ALA A 24 -4.74 36.11 -3.07
N SER A 25 -3.92 35.56 -2.16
CA SER A 25 -3.47 36.20 -0.92
C SER A 25 -2.05 35.71 -0.56
N PRO A 26 -1.25 36.51 0.18
CA PRO A 26 0.20 36.58 0.01
C PRO A 26 0.99 35.48 0.74
N LEU A 27 2.11 35.10 0.13
CA LEU A 27 2.92 33.88 0.28
C LEU A 27 3.64 33.61 1.62
N VAL A 28 3.40 34.34 2.72
CA VAL A 28 4.34 34.37 3.87
C VAL A 28 3.83 33.69 5.17
N ALA A 29 2.59 33.21 5.23
CA ALA A 29 2.04 32.50 6.41
C ALA A 29 1.71 31.00 6.17
N PHE A 30 2.13 30.45 5.04
CA PHE A 30 1.61 29.18 4.54
C PHE A 30 2.38 27.93 5.00
N GLY A 31 3.68 28.04 5.23
CA GLY A 31 4.53 26.89 5.60
C GLY A 31 4.11 26.23 6.92
N ASP A 32 3.69 27.03 7.90
CA ASP A 32 3.26 26.51 9.21
C ASP A 32 1.92 25.76 9.12
N GLN A 33 1.01 26.20 8.25
CA GLN A 33 -0.28 25.52 8.02
C GLN A 33 -0.08 24.22 7.25
N ASP A 34 0.76 24.22 6.22
CA ASP A 34 1.07 23.02 5.44
C ASP A 34 1.78 21.97 6.31
N LEU A 35 2.72 22.40 7.15
CA LEU A 35 3.38 21.51 8.12
C LEU A 35 2.41 20.96 9.16
N ALA A 36 1.53 21.79 9.73
CA ALA A 36 0.52 21.34 10.67
C ALA A 36 -0.43 20.30 10.04
N ALA A 37 -0.84 20.50 8.78
CA ALA A 37 -1.71 19.58 8.06
C ALA A 37 -1.06 18.20 7.86
N VAL A 38 0.18 18.14 7.34
CA VAL A 38 0.85 16.85 7.11
C VAL A 38 1.24 16.14 8.40
N ARG A 39 1.54 16.89 9.47
CA ARG A 39 1.75 16.31 10.81
C ARG A 39 0.50 15.63 11.33
N ALA A 40 -0.64 16.32 11.28
CA ALA A 40 -1.92 15.74 11.72
C ALA A 40 -2.25 14.44 10.96
N VAL A 41 -1.89 14.36 9.67
CA VAL A 41 -2.05 13.12 8.88
C VAL A 41 -1.20 11.97 9.42
N VAL A 42 0.07 12.21 9.72
CA VAL A 42 0.96 11.18 10.28
C VAL A 42 0.56 10.77 11.69
N GLU A 43 0.20 11.75 12.55
CA GLU A 43 -0.27 11.52 13.93
C GLU A 43 -1.59 10.72 13.96
N ALA A 44 -2.46 10.92 12.96
CA ALA A 44 -3.76 10.25 12.88
C ALA A 44 -3.71 8.84 12.29
N ALA A 45 -2.67 8.50 11.53
CA ALA A 45 -2.70 7.35 10.61
C ALA A 45 -2.94 6.01 11.32
N GLY A 46 -2.31 5.76 12.47
CA GLY A 46 -2.32 4.44 13.13
C GLY A 46 -1.33 3.43 12.51
N GLY A 47 -1.12 2.30 13.19
CA GLY A 47 -0.29 1.18 12.72
C GLY A 47 1.23 1.41 12.69
N ALA A 48 1.74 2.33 13.53
CA ALA A 48 3.17 2.64 13.63
C ALA A 48 4.06 1.45 14.03
N ALA A 49 3.53 0.43 14.70
CA ALA A 49 4.24 -0.83 14.99
C ALA A 49 4.60 -1.62 13.71
N HIS A 50 3.88 -1.41 12.61
CA HIS A 50 4.05 -2.17 11.38
C HIS A 50 4.91 -1.43 10.35
N VAL A 51 4.77 -0.11 10.27
CA VAL A 51 5.40 0.73 9.25
C VAL A 51 5.84 2.07 9.79
N HIS A 52 6.83 2.66 9.12
CA HIS A 52 7.05 4.10 9.20
C HIS A 52 6.17 4.83 8.19
N TRP A 53 5.63 5.98 8.60
CA TRP A 53 4.80 6.86 7.78
C TRP A 53 5.56 8.10 7.34
N ALA A 54 5.17 8.64 6.19
CA ALA A 54 5.45 10.01 5.81
C ALA A 54 4.26 10.66 5.11
N ALA A 55 4.12 11.97 5.29
CA ALA A 55 3.17 12.81 4.57
C ALA A 55 3.84 14.10 4.12
N GLY A 56 3.50 14.58 2.92
CA GLY A 56 4.05 15.80 2.35
C GLY A 56 2.98 16.66 1.70
N MET A 57 3.18 17.98 1.71
CA MET A 57 2.30 18.92 1.05
C MET A 57 2.91 19.35 -0.27
N LEU A 58 2.25 18.98 -1.36
CA LEU A 58 2.61 19.38 -2.70
C LEU A 58 1.72 20.54 -3.18
N VAL A 59 2.33 21.52 -3.84
CA VAL A 59 1.64 22.67 -4.42
C VAL A 59 1.97 22.79 -5.90
N SER A 60 0.94 22.89 -6.74
CA SER A 60 1.10 23.20 -8.17
C SER A 60 -0.03 24.11 -8.63
N SER A 61 0.32 25.23 -9.28
CA SER A 61 -0.65 26.20 -9.82
C SER A 61 -1.74 26.63 -8.83
N GLY A 62 -1.39 26.79 -7.56
CA GLY A 62 -2.31 27.18 -6.48
C GLY A 62 -3.14 26.04 -5.88
N ARG A 63 -3.09 24.82 -6.46
CA ARG A 63 -3.69 23.62 -5.88
C ARG A 63 -2.75 23.00 -4.85
N ARG A 64 -3.29 22.61 -3.70
CA ARG A 64 -2.61 21.88 -2.63
C ARG A 64 -3.04 20.43 -2.62
N GLN A 65 -2.10 19.54 -2.35
CA GLN A 65 -2.34 18.12 -2.34
C GLN A 65 -1.47 17.46 -1.27
N VAL A 66 -2.12 16.76 -0.33
CA VAL A 66 -1.40 15.90 0.61
C VAL A 66 -1.01 14.63 -0.13
N VAL A 67 0.26 14.24 -0.01
CA VAL A 67 0.80 12.95 -0.43
C VAL A 67 1.12 12.16 0.82
N VAL A 68 0.78 10.86 0.85
CA VAL A 68 1.08 9.97 1.98
C VAL A 68 1.66 8.67 1.47
N THR A 69 2.64 8.14 2.20
CA THR A 69 3.13 6.78 1.98
C THR A 69 3.65 6.16 3.27
N SER A 70 3.72 4.83 3.29
CA SER A 70 4.51 4.08 4.25
C SER A 70 5.84 3.61 3.65
N ASP A 71 6.69 3.05 4.49
CA ASP A 71 7.99 2.48 4.14
C ASP A 71 7.93 1.03 3.64
N ARG A 72 6.72 0.44 3.54
CA ARG A 72 6.53 -0.96 3.14
C ARG A 72 5.98 -1.07 1.73
N GLY A 73 6.77 -1.67 0.85
CA GLY A 73 6.41 -1.86 -0.56
C GLY A 73 5.99 -0.56 -1.23
N ARG A 74 4.91 -0.61 -2.01
CA ARG A 74 4.31 0.55 -2.67
C ARG A 74 3.29 1.25 -1.76
N GLY A 75 3.71 1.57 -0.54
CA GLY A 75 2.90 2.29 0.44
C GLY A 75 1.82 1.43 1.08
N TRP A 76 2.13 0.18 1.44
CA TRP A 76 1.21 -0.72 2.15
C TRP A 76 0.65 -0.06 3.42
N VAL A 77 -0.63 -0.26 3.67
CA VAL A 77 -1.39 0.39 4.75
C VAL A 77 -1.85 -0.68 5.77
N PRO A 78 -1.50 -0.53 7.06
CA PRO A 78 -2.01 -1.35 8.15
C PRO A 78 -3.54 -1.42 8.19
N ALA A 79 -4.10 -2.52 8.70
CA ALA A 79 -5.54 -2.77 8.69
C ALA A 79 -6.34 -1.78 9.56
N GLU A 80 -5.71 -1.34 10.64
CA GLU A 80 -6.23 -0.39 11.63
C GLU A 80 -6.01 1.07 11.26
N ALA A 81 -5.31 1.34 10.15
CA ALA A 81 -4.96 2.68 9.74
C ALA A 81 -6.10 3.41 9.02
N PHE A 82 -6.21 4.71 9.26
CA PHE A 82 -7.15 5.61 8.61
C PHE A 82 -6.41 6.80 8.01
N LEU A 83 -6.69 7.13 6.76
CA LEU A 83 -6.07 8.23 6.03
C LEU A 83 -7.15 9.15 5.43
N PRO A 84 -6.84 10.42 5.14
CA PRO A 84 -7.77 11.28 4.41
C PRO A 84 -8.14 10.68 3.04
N ALA A 85 -9.40 10.84 2.62
CA ALA A 85 -9.90 10.22 1.39
C ALA A 85 -9.32 10.81 0.10
N ASP A 86 -8.78 12.02 0.17
CA ASP A 86 -8.30 12.81 -0.96
C ASP A 86 -6.76 12.87 -1.04
N VAL A 87 -6.04 12.00 -0.31
CA VAL A 87 -4.57 11.93 -0.42
C VAL A 87 -4.13 11.39 -1.78
N MET A 88 -2.97 11.85 -2.23
CA MET A 88 -2.28 11.36 -3.41
C MET A 88 -1.27 10.29 -3.01
N SER A 89 -1.15 9.25 -3.84
CA SER A 89 -0.15 8.19 -3.68
C SER A 89 1.05 8.49 -4.59
N PRO A 90 2.30 8.47 -4.09
CA PRO A 90 3.48 8.65 -4.93
C PRO A 90 3.69 7.47 -5.90
N TRP A 91 3.03 6.33 -5.65
CA TRP A 91 3.18 5.09 -6.40
C TRP A 91 2.38 5.05 -7.71
N SER A 92 1.55 6.06 -7.99
CA SER A 92 0.89 6.21 -9.29
C SER A 92 1.78 6.85 -10.36
N HIS A 93 2.98 7.31 -9.98
CA HIS A 93 3.95 7.87 -10.93
C HIS A 93 4.58 6.77 -11.79
N GLU A 94 4.86 7.06 -13.06
CA GLU A 94 5.45 6.09 -14.00
C GLU A 94 6.85 5.61 -13.56
N ASP A 95 7.66 6.53 -13.04
CA ASP A 95 9.01 6.23 -12.51
C ASP A 95 9.02 5.63 -11.10
N SER A 96 7.87 5.23 -10.54
CA SER A 96 7.79 4.81 -9.14
C SER A 96 8.61 3.57 -8.77
N SER A 97 9.03 2.78 -9.76
CA SER A 97 9.96 1.66 -9.54
C SER A 97 11.33 2.13 -9.03
N ARG A 98 11.73 3.37 -9.33
CA ARG A 98 13.07 3.89 -8.99
C ARG A 98 13.25 4.06 -7.49
N TRP A 99 12.19 4.34 -6.74
CA TRP A 99 12.24 4.56 -5.29
C TRP A 99 11.49 3.47 -4.50
N GLU A 100 11.27 2.31 -5.11
CA GLU A 100 10.67 1.15 -4.44
C GLU A 100 11.69 0.49 -3.50
N GLY A 101 11.26 0.06 -2.31
CA GLY A 101 12.14 -0.62 -1.34
C GLY A 101 13.07 0.31 -0.56
N LEU A 102 12.83 1.62 -0.57
CA LEU A 102 13.53 2.57 0.31
C LEU A 102 13.09 2.39 1.77
N ILE A 103 14.05 2.53 2.69
CA ILE A 103 13.76 2.48 4.13
C ILE A 103 13.12 3.76 4.66
N ASP A 104 13.38 4.90 4.03
CA ASP A 104 12.88 6.22 4.44
C ASP A 104 11.65 6.61 3.60
N PRO A 105 10.43 6.58 4.16
CA PRO A 105 9.21 6.94 3.43
C PRO A 105 9.15 8.43 3.08
N ALA A 106 9.87 9.29 3.81
CA ALA A 106 9.95 10.71 3.49
C ALA A 106 10.77 10.93 2.20
N ARG A 107 11.80 10.08 1.99
CA ARG A 107 12.58 10.10 0.76
C ARG A 107 11.75 9.76 -0.47
N VAL A 108 10.81 8.81 -0.36
CA VAL A 108 9.87 8.49 -1.45
C VAL A 108 9.09 9.71 -1.91
N ILE A 109 8.56 10.51 -0.96
CA ILE A 109 7.79 11.73 -1.28
C ILE A 109 8.68 12.77 -1.98
N VAL A 110 9.95 12.86 -1.60
CA VAL A 110 10.90 13.81 -2.18
C VAL A 110 11.32 13.41 -3.59
N GLU A 111 11.57 12.14 -3.84
CA GLU A 111 11.82 11.64 -5.20
C GLU A 111 10.59 11.84 -6.10
N PHE A 112 9.40 11.55 -5.58
CA PHE A 112 8.16 11.81 -6.29
C PHE A 112 7.97 13.29 -6.62
N ALA A 113 8.23 14.19 -5.66
CA ALA A 113 8.15 15.63 -5.89
C ALA A 113 9.17 16.10 -6.94
N ALA A 114 10.40 15.58 -6.91
CA ALA A 114 11.45 15.92 -7.86
C ALA A 114 11.17 15.39 -9.29
N ALA A 115 10.45 14.28 -9.40
CA ALA A 115 10.00 13.72 -10.67
C ALA A 115 8.72 14.40 -11.21
N SER A 116 8.05 15.24 -10.41
CA SER A 116 6.76 15.86 -10.73
C SER A 116 6.87 17.37 -10.96
N ASP A 117 5.88 17.98 -11.61
CA ASP A 117 5.73 19.44 -11.72
C ASP A 117 5.16 20.10 -10.44
N TRP A 118 5.35 19.48 -9.28
CA TRP A 118 4.78 19.91 -8.01
C TRP A 118 5.88 20.33 -7.03
N GLN A 119 5.66 21.45 -6.33
CA GLN A 119 6.59 21.91 -5.32
C GLN A 119 6.25 21.32 -3.95
N LEU A 120 7.22 20.65 -3.32
CA LEU A 120 7.10 20.22 -1.92
C LEU A 120 7.27 21.42 -0.99
N THR A 121 6.30 21.62 -0.10
CA THR A 121 6.21 22.79 0.79
C THR A 121 6.22 22.45 2.28
N ALA A 122 5.91 21.21 2.64
CA ALA A 122 6.05 20.69 4.00
C ALA A 122 6.18 19.17 4.01
N LEU A 123 6.80 18.61 5.06
CA LEU A 123 7.01 17.18 5.21
C LEU A 123 6.90 16.73 6.68
N ALA A 124 6.22 15.63 6.94
CA ALA A 124 6.19 14.98 8.24
C ALA A 124 6.54 13.49 8.08
N THR A 125 7.29 12.94 9.02
CA THR A 125 7.70 11.52 8.97
C THR A 125 7.85 10.95 10.36
N THR A 126 7.62 9.65 10.51
CA THR A 126 7.98 8.90 11.73
C THR A 126 9.40 8.34 11.68
N PHE A 127 10.05 8.39 10.52
CA PHE A 127 11.41 7.89 10.34
C PHE A 127 12.43 8.96 10.72
N SER A 128 13.35 8.63 11.63
CA SER A 128 14.34 9.56 12.17
C SER A 128 15.49 9.80 11.16
N SER A 129 15.21 10.55 10.10
CA SER A 129 16.20 10.96 9.08
C SER A 129 16.00 12.43 8.71
N ALA A 130 17.09 13.20 8.76
CA ALA A 130 17.20 14.62 8.39
C ALA A 130 18.56 14.81 7.68
N PRO A 131 18.88 15.90 6.94
CA PRO A 131 18.08 16.93 6.28
C PRO A 131 18.36 17.04 4.76
N ALA A 132 19.15 16.15 4.15
CA ALA A 132 19.43 16.21 2.70
C ALA A 132 18.16 16.03 1.85
N VAL A 133 17.21 15.26 2.38
CA VAL A 133 15.89 14.97 1.81
C VAL A 133 14.98 16.22 1.80
N ALA A 134 15.20 17.19 2.70
CA ALA A 134 14.29 18.33 2.93
C ALA A 134 15.00 19.70 2.87
N ALA A 135 16.12 19.83 2.16
CA ALA A 135 16.85 21.09 2.10
C ALA A 135 15.93 22.24 1.63
N GLY A 136 15.60 23.17 2.54
CA GLY A 136 14.70 24.29 2.28
C GLY A 136 13.20 24.01 2.47
N VAL A 137 12.80 22.79 2.86
CA VAL A 137 11.41 22.41 3.14
C VAL A 137 11.18 22.30 4.66
N PRO A 138 10.19 23.02 5.23
CA PRO A 138 9.75 22.81 6.60
C PRO A 138 9.40 21.35 6.86
N TRP A 139 9.99 20.74 7.90
CA TRP A 139 9.75 19.34 8.21
C TRP A 139 9.57 19.07 9.70
N ALA A 140 8.92 17.96 10.04
CA ALA A 140 8.73 17.50 11.41
C ALA A 140 8.93 15.97 11.53
N LEU A 141 9.69 15.57 12.56
CA LEU A 141 9.63 14.21 13.09
C LEU A 141 8.37 14.08 13.94
N VAL A 142 7.60 13.03 13.70
CA VAL A 142 6.34 12.77 14.36
C VAL A 142 6.42 11.43 15.07
N ASP A 143 5.95 11.38 16.31
CA ASP A 143 5.77 10.11 17.02
C ASP A 143 4.53 9.41 16.44
N GLY A 144 4.74 8.30 15.74
CA GLY A 144 3.65 7.50 15.20
C GLY A 144 2.85 6.81 16.32
N THR A 145 1.55 6.62 16.09
CA THR A 145 0.67 5.88 17.00
C THR A 145 0.28 4.54 16.39
N ASP A 146 0.10 3.52 17.24
CA ASP A 146 -0.47 2.24 16.79
C ASP A 146 -1.98 2.36 16.56
N ARG A 147 -2.65 3.15 17.39
CA ARG A 147 -4.07 3.45 17.25
C ARG A 147 -4.27 4.64 16.32
N ALA A 148 -5.17 4.51 15.35
CA ALA A 148 -5.57 5.63 14.52
C ALA A 148 -6.42 6.65 15.29
N HIS A 149 -6.26 7.92 14.92
CA HIS A 149 -6.95 9.08 15.50
C HIS A 149 -7.63 9.91 14.41
N PRO A 150 -8.65 9.36 13.71
CA PRO A 150 -9.32 10.06 12.60
C PRO A 150 -9.98 11.38 13.03
N GLU A 151 -10.25 11.58 14.31
CA GLU A 151 -10.74 12.85 14.88
C GLU A 151 -9.77 14.02 14.73
N LEU A 152 -8.49 13.77 14.48
CA LEU A 152 -7.48 14.81 14.20
C LEU A 152 -7.52 15.29 12.74
N LEU A 153 -8.23 14.55 11.86
CA LEU A 153 -8.30 14.83 10.43
C LEU A 153 -9.51 15.70 10.11
N SER A 154 -9.30 16.63 9.18
CA SER A 154 -10.40 17.39 8.57
C SER A 154 -10.93 16.63 7.36
N GLY A 155 -12.24 16.40 7.30
CA GLY A 155 -12.90 15.79 6.14
C GLY A 155 -13.07 14.27 6.22
N PRO A 156 -13.43 13.64 5.10
CA PRO A 156 -13.68 12.20 5.06
C PRO A 156 -12.39 11.39 5.20
N VAL A 157 -12.45 10.36 6.03
CA VAL A 157 -11.36 9.39 6.24
C VAL A 157 -11.73 8.04 5.64
N VAL A 158 -10.72 7.30 5.20
CA VAL A 158 -10.85 6.02 4.52
C VAL A 158 -9.89 4.99 5.10
N THR A 159 -10.23 3.71 4.94
CA THR A 159 -9.33 2.61 5.27
C THR A 159 -8.44 2.27 4.06
N ARG A 160 -7.48 1.36 4.27
CA ARG A 160 -6.68 0.78 3.20
C ARG A 160 -7.50 0.24 2.01
N PHE A 161 -8.71 -0.28 2.28
CA PHE A 161 -9.56 -0.85 1.24
C PHE A 161 -10.07 0.24 0.29
N GLU A 162 -10.62 1.34 0.81
CA GLU A 162 -11.10 2.42 -0.05
C GLU A 162 -9.97 3.19 -0.72
N LEU A 163 -8.79 3.25 -0.10
CA LEU A 163 -7.65 4.00 -0.59
C LEU A 163 -6.92 3.30 -1.75
N GLN A 164 -6.67 2.00 -1.66
CA GLN A 164 -5.78 1.29 -2.61
C GLN A 164 -6.50 0.28 -3.51
N VAL A 165 -7.73 -0.13 -3.19
CA VAL A 165 -8.48 -1.04 -4.06
C VAL A 165 -9.25 -0.26 -5.12
N SER A 166 -9.08 -0.64 -6.39
CA SER A 166 -9.75 0.01 -7.52
C SER A 166 -11.27 0.07 -7.33
N THR A 167 -11.90 1.11 -7.87
CA THR A 167 -13.35 1.32 -7.76
C THR A 167 -14.15 0.13 -8.31
N GLU A 168 -13.67 -0.52 -9.38
CA GLU A 168 -14.28 -1.72 -9.96
C GLU A 168 -14.25 -2.89 -8.98
N ARG A 169 -13.08 -3.17 -8.37
CA ARG A 169 -12.93 -4.25 -7.38
C ARG A 169 -13.77 -3.97 -6.13
N ARG A 170 -13.80 -2.72 -5.65
CA ARG A 170 -14.66 -2.31 -4.52
C ARG A 170 -16.14 -2.51 -4.84
N ARG A 171 -16.58 -2.15 -6.05
CA ARG A 171 -17.94 -2.45 -6.52
C ARG A 171 -18.19 -3.95 -6.54
N ALA A 172 -17.28 -4.76 -7.08
CA ALA A 172 -17.44 -6.22 -7.12
C ALA A 172 -17.61 -6.82 -5.72
N VAL A 173 -16.79 -6.42 -4.75
CA VAL A 173 -16.91 -6.82 -3.34
C VAL A 173 -18.29 -6.44 -2.79
N LYS A 174 -18.77 -5.21 -3.04
CA LYS A 174 -20.08 -4.73 -2.57
C LYS A 174 -21.27 -5.55 -3.11
N HIS A 175 -21.13 -6.19 -4.26
CA HIS A 175 -22.19 -7.04 -4.84
C HIS A 175 -22.27 -8.43 -4.19
N ILE A 176 -21.25 -8.86 -3.44
CA ILE A 176 -21.26 -10.15 -2.73
C ILE A 176 -21.83 -9.92 -1.33
N THR A 177 -23.14 -10.12 -1.17
CA THR A 177 -23.86 -9.84 0.09
C THR A 177 -23.95 -11.04 1.03
N ASP A 178 -23.92 -12.26 0.47
CA ASP A 178 -23.99 -13.51 1.23
C ASP A 178 -22.64 -13.82 1.90
N SER A 179 -22.65 -14.11 3.21
CA SER A 179 -21.44 -14.32 4.00
C SER A 179 -20.65 -15.55 3.55
N VAL A 180 -21.33 -16.63 3.18
CA VAL A 180 -20.67 -17.84 2.69
C VAL A 180 -19.98 -17.57 1.34
N LYS A 181 -20.64 -16.87 0.42
CA LYS A 181 -20.01 -16.45 -0.84
C LYS A 181 -18.84 -15.49 -0.64
N GLN A 182 -18.92 -14.57 0.33
CA GLN A 182 -17.78 -13.72 0.70
C GLN A 182 -16.59 -14.57 1.13
N ARG A 183 -16.82 -15.58 1.97
CA ARG A 183 -15.80 -16.53 2.44
C ARG A 183 -15.20 -17.38 1.31
N GLU A 184 -16.02 -17.90 0.43
CA GLU A 184 -15.57 -18.63 -0.75
C GLU A 184 -14.69 -17.76 -1.65
N GLN A 185 -15.08 -16.49 -1.84
CA GLN A 185 -14.28 -15.51 -2.59
C GLN A 185 -12.95 -15.20 -1.91
N VAL A 186 -12.91 -15.08 -0.58
CA VAL A 186 -11.66 -14.94 0.20
C VAL A 186 -10.74 -16.12 -0.05
N LEU A 187 -11.27 -17.35 0.02
CA LEU A 187 -10.48 -18.57 -0.22
C LEU A 187 -9.94 -18.62 -1.65
N TRP A 188 -10.75 -18.21 -2.64
CA TRP A 188 -10.29 -18.11 -4.02
C TRP A 188 -9.15 -17.09 -4.18
N LEU A 189 -9.29 -15.89 -3.60
CA LEU A 189 -8.24 -14.85 -3.62
C LEU A 189 -6.94 -15.36 -2.99
N ALA A 190 -7.04 -16.05 -1.85
CA ALA A 190 -5.89 -16.63 -1.17
C ALA A 190 -5.18 -17.72 -2.00
N PHE A 191 -5.94 -18.60 -2.67
CA PHE A 191 -5.35 -19.57 -3.60
C PHE A 191 -4.68 -18.91 -4.80
N ASN A 192 -5.32 -17.90 -5.40
CA ASN A 192 -4.75 -17.19 -6.52
C ASN A 192 -3.47 -16.43 -6.13
N ALA A 193 -3.46 -15.83 -4.93
CA ALA A 193 -2.28 -15.17 -4.39
C ALA A 193 -1.13 -16.17 -4.13
N ASP A 194 -1.43 -17.36 -3.57
CA ASP A 194 -0.44 -18.41 -3.34
C ASP A 194 0.19 -18.91 -4.65
N GLU A 195 -0.63 -19.10 -5.69
CA GLU A 195 -0.16 -19.47 -7.02
C GLU A 195 0.77 -18.41 -7.62
N LYS A 196 0.39 -17.14 -7.50
CA LYS A 196 1.12 -16.00 -8.07
C LYS A 196 2.43 -15.69 -7.38
N ALA A 197 2.47 -15.74 -6.05
CA ALA A 197 3.70 -15.49 -5.30
C ALA A 197 4.64 -16.72 -5.33
N GLY A 198 4.10 -17.91 -5.56
CA GLY A 198 4.77 -19.20 -5.43
C GLY A 198 4.44 -19.84 -4.08
N SER A 199 3.95 -21.09 -4.12
CA SER A 199 3.32 -21.75 -2.97
C SER A 199 4.30 -22.05 -1.82
N SER A 200 3.93 -21.69 -0.59
CA SER A 200 4.65 -22.11 0.63
C SER A 200 3.97 -23.29 1.31
N GLU A 201 4.71 -23.99 2.17
CA GLU A 201 4.19 -25.18 2.85
C GLU A 201 3.07 -24.83 3.86
N ALA A 202 3.23 -23.75 4.64
CA ALA A 202 2.23 -23.34 5.63
C ALA A 202 0.94 -22.86 4.96
N ARG A 203 1.05 -22.01 3.91
CA ARG A 203 -0.12 -21.59 3.13
C ARG A 203 -0.82 -22.76 2.48
N ARG A 204 -0.10 -23.66 1.83
CA ARG A 204 -0.69 -24.85 1.18
C ARG A 204 -1.44 -25.72 2.17
N ARG A 205 -0.88 -25.97 3.36
CA ARG A 205 -1.56 -26.69 4.45
C ARG A 205 -2.85 -26.00 4.85
N MET A 206 -2.78 -24.70 5.17
CA MET A 206 -3.95 -23.93 5.62
C MET A 206 -5.06 -23.90 4.58
N LEU A 207 -4.73 -23.56 3.34
CA LEU A 207 -5.70 -23.47 2.24
C LEU A 207 -6.32 -24.84 1.91
N SER A 208 -5.56 -25.93 2.04
CA SER A 208 -6.08 -27.30 1.89
C SER A 208 -7.12 -27.64 2.95
N ILE A 209 -6.92 -27.25 4.21
CA ILE A 209 -7.91 -27.45 5.29
C ILE A 209 -9.23 -26.77 4.92
N PHE A 210 -9.18 -25.50 4.49
CA PHE A 210 -10.35 -24.75 4.05
C PHE A 210 -11.06 -25.38 2.85
N ARG A 211 -10.29 -25.79 1.83
CA ARG A 211 -10.83 -26.45 0.63
C ARG A 211 -11.54 -27.77 0.97
N ASN A 212 -11.00 -28.55 1.90
CA ASN A 212 -11.57 -29.83 2.29
C ASN A 212 -12.78 -29.69 3.24
N GLN A 213 -12.94 -28.53 3.88
CA GLN A 213 -14.00 -28.25 4.85
C GLN A 213 -14.82 -27.00 4.50
N LEU A 214 -15.10 -26.78 3.21
CA LEU A 214 -15.85 -25.62 2.71
C LEU A 214 -17.17 -25.38 3.46
N GLY A 215 -17.89 -26.45 3.84
CA GLY A 215 -19.14 -26.34 4.62
C GLY A 215 -18.99 -25.71 6.01
N ARG A 216 -17.76 -25.50 6.50
CA ARG A 216 -17.46 -24.87 7.78
C ARG A 216 -16.85 -23.47 7.64
N ILE A 217 -16.65 -22.98 6.40
CA ILE A 217 -15.85 -21.78 6.14
C ILE A 217 -16.38 -20.51 6.82
N ASP A 218 -17.68 -20.43 7.07
CA ASP A 218 -18.31 -19.30 7.75
C ASP A 218 -18.53 -19.54 9.25
N ASN A 219 -18.00 -20.62 9.83
CA ASN A 219 -18.08 -20.89 11.27
C ASN A 219 -16.88 -20.27 12.00
N PRO A 220 -17.04 -19.15 12.74
CA PRO A 220 -15.90 -18.43 13.32
C PRO A 220 -15.18 -19.24 14.41
N ARG A 221 -15.88 -20.12 15.13
CA ARG A 221 -15.27 -20.99 16.16
C ARG A 221 -14.37 -22.04 15.54
N TRP A 222 -14.79 -22.60 14.41
CA TRP A 222 -13.95 -23.54 13.67
C TRP A 222 -12.72 -22.83 13.09
N VAL A 223 -12.90 -21.68 12.42
CA VAL A 223 -11.81 -20.87 11.88
C VAL A 223 -10.80 -20.52 12.97
N ALA A 224 -11.26 -20.08 14.14
CA ALA A 224 -10.40 -19.74 15.28
C ALA A 224 -9.63 -20.95 15.86
N SER A 225 -10.13 -22.17 15.65
CA SER A 225 -9.50 -23.41 16.15
C SER A 225 -8.41 -23.98 15.23
N LEU A 226 -8.22 -23.39 14.04
CA LEU A 226 -7.19 -23.85 13.09
C LEU A 226 -5.78 -23.47 13.57
N PRO A 227 -4.74 -24.22 13.16
CA PRO A 227 -3.36 -23.97 13.58
C PRO A 227 -2.75 -22.80 12.79
N TRP A 228 -3.02 -21.57 13.23
CA TRP A 228 -2.57 -20.34 12.56
C TRP A 228 -1.09 -20.02 12.81
N GLU A 229 -0.50 -20.58 13.86
CA GLU A 229 0.79 -20.17 14.41
C GLU A 229 1.91 -20.30 13.37
N GLN A 230 1.90 -21.35 12.57
CA GLN A 230 2.92 -21.56 11.55
C GLN A 230 2.83 -20.53 10.41
N LEU A 231 1.61 -20.13 10.04
CA LEU A 231 1.39 -19.13 9.00
C LEU A 231 1.75 -17.72 9.50
N GLU A 232 1.44 -17.43 10.76
CA GLU A 232 1.83 -16.19 11.45
C GLU A 232 3.34 -16.05 11.58
N GLU A 233 4.04 -17.12 11.97
CA GLU A 233 5.49 -17.13 12.07
C GLU A 233 6.14 -16.94 10.69
N GLU A 234 5.65 -17.63 9.66
CA GLU A 234 6.11 -17.44 8.28
C GLU A 234 5.93 -15.97 7.85
N HIS A 235 4.76 -15.39 8.12
CA HIS A 235 4.50 -13.98 7.83
C HIS A 235 5.44 -13.03 8.59
N HIS A 236 5.67 -13.29 9.87
CA HIS A 236 6.56 -12.48 10.70
C HIS A 236 7.99 -12.51 10.15
N GLN A 237 8.51 -13.69 9.80
CA GLN A 237 9.83 -13.85 9.21
C GLN A 237 9.95 -13.14 7.86
N LEU A 238 8.93 -13.22 7.01
CA LEU A 238 8.89 -12.49 5.74
C LEU A 238 8.96 -10.98 5.97
N CYS A 239 8.22 -10.44 6.94
CA CYS A 239 8.24 -9.02 7.29
C CYS A 239 9.60 -8.57 7.85
N VAL A 240 10.25 -9.39 8.68
CA VAL A 240 11.60 -9.10 9.20
C VAL A 240 12.63 -9.08 8.06
N GLN A 241 12.60 -10.08 7.17
CA GLN A 241 13.50 -10.16 6.03
C GLN A 241 13.29 -9.01 5.05
N GLU A 242 12.02 -8.67 4.76
CA GLU A 242 11.67 -7.57 3.88
C GLU A 242 12.18 -6.25 4.43
N ARG A 243 11.94 -5.95 5.71
CA ARG A 243 12.44 -4.75 6.37
C ARG A 243 13.97 -4.67 6.33
N ALA A 244 14.66 -5.78 6.51
CA ALA A 244 16.13 -5.84 6.45
C ALA A 244 16.69 -5.68 5.03
N ALA A 245 15.89 -5.95 3.99
CA ALA A 245 16.28 -5.82 2.58
C ALA A 245 16.07 -4.41 2.02
N ARG A 246 15.45 -3.49 2.78
CA ARG A 246 15.23 -2.11 2.36
C ARG A 246 16.53 -1.33 2.28
N VAL A 247 16.60 -0.40 1.35
CA VAL A 247 17.82 0.34 1.02
C VAL A 247 17.80 1.73 1.67
N ASP A 248 18.92 2.06 2.31
CA ASP A 248 19.22 3.41 2.77
C ASP A 248 19.95 4.17 1.66
N VAL A 249 19.37 5.29 1.21
CA VAL A 249 19.87 6.12 0.12
C VAL A 249 20.18 7.56 0.58
N ARG A 250 20.44 7.76 1.87
CA ARG A 250 20.72 9.10 2.43
C ARG A 250 21.88 9.83 1.73
N ASP A 251 22.87 9.08 1.24
CA ASP A 251 24.03 9.63 0.53
C ASP A 251 23.83 9.79 -0.99
N VAL A 252 22.68 9.37 -1.53
CA VAL A 252 22.36 9.49 -2.96
C VAL A 252 21.66 10.83 -3.21
N PRO A 253 22.08 11.61 -4.23
CA PRO A 253 21.38 12.85 -4.60
C PRO A 253 19.93 12.61 -5.01
N VAL A 254 19.05 13.59 -4.71
CA VAL A 254 17.64 13.55 -5.13
C VAL A 254 17.55 13.50 -6.66
N GLY A 255 16.65 12.68 -7.19
CA GLY A 255 16.47 12.44 -8.62
C GLY A 255 17.45 11.43 -9.23
N GLN A 256 18.41 10.93 -8.45
CA GLN A 256 19.40 9.93 -8.89
C GLN A 256 19.19 8.56 -8.25
N VAL A 257 18.20 8.41 -7.37
CA VAL A 257 17.83 7.11 -6.83
C VAL A 257 17.27 6.23 -7.96
N ASP A 258 17.75 5.00 -7.99
CA ASP A 258 17.20 3.93 -8.81
C ASP A 258 17.47 2.59 -8.14
N THR A 259 16.45 2.04 -7.50
CA THR A 259 16.49 0.71 -6.88
C THR A 259 16.04 -0.38 -7.84
N GLU A 260 15.55 -0.02 -9.03
CA GLU A 260 14.93 -0.92 -10.02
C GLU A 260 13.84 -1.83 -9.41
N GLY A 261 13.17 -1.42 -8.33
CA GLY A 261 12.23 -2.26 -7.59
C GLY A 261 12.76 -2.91 -6.32
N GLY A 262 14.08 -3.02 -6.19
CA GLY A 262 14.77 -3.53 -5.03
C GLY A 262 14.62 -5.04 -4.79
N ALA A 263 15.46 -5.56 -3.90
CA ALA A 263 15.46 -6.98 -3.49
C ALA A 263 14.21 -7.38 -2.69
N CYS A 264 13.38 -6.42 -2.28
CA CYS A 264 12.20 -6.62 -1.44
C CYS A 264 11.02 -7.26 -2.18
N ARG A 265 10.94 -7.15 -3.51
CA ARG A 265 9.74 -7.55 -4.28
C ARG A 265 9.28 -8.96 -3.98
N ARG A 266 10.17 -9.94 -4.11
CA ARG A 266 9.83 -11.36 -3.88
C ARG A 266 9.37 -11.63 -2.44
N LEU A 267 9.95 -10.92 -1.46
CA LEU A 267 9.55 -11.03 -0.06
C LEU A 267 8.16 -10.42 0.17
N LEU A 268 7.88 -9.28 -0.46
CA LEU A 268 6.57 -8.62 -0.43
C LEU A 268 5.49 -9.46 -1.11
N GLU A 269 5.78 -10.08 -2.26
CA GLU A 269 4.83 -10.99 -2.93
C GLU A 269 4.42 -12.14 -2.01
N GLN A 270 5.39 -12.79 -1.37
CA GLN A 270 5.15 -13.84 -0.39
C GLN A 270 4.37 -13.32 0.83
N ALA A 271 4.70 -12.12 1.32
CA ALA A 271 4.02 -11.51 2.46
C ALA A 271 2.56 -11.20 2.13
N TYR A 272 2.26 -10.60 0.97
CA TYR A 272 0.90 -10.29 0.54
C TYR A 272 0.06 -11.54 0.28
N ALA A 273 0.64 -12.59 -0.31
CA ALA A 273 -0.04 -13.88 -0.44
C ALA A 273 -0.36 -14.51 0.92
N THR A 274 0.53 -14.36 1.89
CA THR A 274 0.33 -14.81 3.27
C THR A 274 -0.76 -13.99 3.97
N GLU A 275 -0.77 -12.67 3.83
CA GLU A 275 -1.84 -11.81 4.36
C GLU A 275 -3.20 -12.16 3.76
N ALA A 276 -3.27 -12.43 2.44
CA ALA A 276 -4.51 -12.85 1.79
C ALA A 276 -5.05 -14.18 2.36
N ALA A 277 -4.17 -15.13 2.71
CA ALA A 277 -4.56 -16.36 3.40
C ALA A 277 -4.96 -16.09 4.86
N MET A 278 -4.23 -15.24 5.58
CA MET A 278 -4.55 -14.87 6.96
C MET A 278 -5.87 -14.11 7.09
N ALA A 279 -6.33 -13.41 6.04
CA ALA A 279 -7.64 -12.75 6.02
C ALA A 279 -8.81 -13.71 6.29
N LEU A 280 -8.67 -15.00 5.97
CA LEU A 280 -9.66 -16.04 6.31
C LEU A 280 -9.96 -16.12 7.81
N ARG A 281 -9.00 -15.71 8.67
CA ARG A 281 -9.13 -15.70 10.12
C ARG A 281 -10.11 -14.65 10.64
N ASN A 282 -10.35 -13.58 9.89
CA ASN A 282 -11.20 -12.48 10.33
C ASN A 282 -12.64 -13.00 10.56
N PRO A 283 -13.25 -12.84 11.75
CA PRO A 283 -14.55 -13.44 12.05
C PRO A 283 -15.71 -12.79 11.27
N VAL A 284 -15.51 -11.60 10.70
CA VAL A 284 -16.52 -10.91 9.90
C VAL A 284 -16.23 -11.14 8.41
N ALA A 285 -17.12 -11.86 7.72
CA ALA A 285 -16.92 -12.29 6.33
C ALA A 285 -16.64 -11.12 5.36
N LEU A 286 -17.35 -9.99 5.50
CA LEU A 286 -17.11 -8.81 4.67
C LEU A 286 -15.73 -8.20 4.92
N ARG A 287 -15.28 -8.15 6.18
CA ARG A 287 -13.94 -7.63 6.50
C ARG A 287 -12.85 -8.58 5.99
N ALA A 288 -13.04 -9.90 6.14
CA ALA A 288 -12.17 -10.91 5.55
C ALA A 288 -12.02 -10.69 4.03
N LEU A 289 -13.14 -10.43 3.34
CA LEU A 289 -13.13 -10.19 1.90
C LEU A 289 -12.42 -8.88 1.53
N ALA A 290 -12.65 -7.80 2.28
CA ALA A 290 -11.96 -6.53 2.08
C ALA A 290 -10.44 -6.68 2.29
N ASP A 291 -10.03 -7.34 3.38
CA ASP A 291 -8.64 -7.60 3.73
C ASP A 291 -7.93 -8.46 2.68
N ALA A 292 -8.55 -9.56 2.24
CA ALA A 292 -8.00 -10.41 1.20
C ALA A 292 -7.90 -9.71 -0.16
N THR A 293 -8.91 -8.91 -0.51
CA THR A 293 -8.91 -8.14 -1.77
C THR A 293 -7.82 -7.08 -1.76
N TYR A 294 -7.58 -6.45 -0.60
CA TYR A 294 -6.50 -5.50 -0.40
C TYR A 294 -5.13 -6.17 -0.63
N SER A 295 -4.80 -7.23 0.12
CA SER A 295 -3.50 -7.89 -0.01
C SER A 295 -3.30 -8.51 -1.40
N TRP A 296 -4.36 -9.06 -2.00
CA TRP A 296 -4.31 -9.53 -3.39
C TRP A 296 -4.09 -8.41 -4.40
N THR A 297 -4.67 -7.23 -4.19
CA THR A 297 -4.43 -6.05 -5.03
C THR A 297 -2.97 -5.62 -4.96
N MET A 298 -2.41 -5.52 -3.74
CA MET A 298 -0.99 -5.19 -3.53
C MET A 298 -0.06 -6.19 -4.24
N LEU A 299 -0.39 -7.48 -4.22
CA LEU A 299 0.37 -8.50 -4.95
C LEU A 299 0.31 -8.28 -6.47
N LEU A 300 -0.86 -8.00 -7.02
CA LEU A 300 -1.01 -7.79 -8.47
C LEU A 300 -0.23 -6.57 -8.96
N ASP A 301 -0.28 -5.47 -8.21
CA ASP A 301 0.36 -4.22 -8.61
C ASP A 301 1.89 -4.32 -8.68
N MET A 302 2.48 -5.25 -7.91
CA MET A 302 3.91 -5.57 -7.99
C MET A 302 4.27 -6.28 -9.32
N GLN A 303 3.39 -7.13 -9.83
CA GLN A 303 3.64 -7.94 -11.03
C GLN A 303 3.46 -7.16 -12.34
N PHE A 304 2.62 -6.13 -12.35
CA PHE A 304 2.40 -5.30 -13.55
C PHE A 304 3.58 -4.38 -13.89
N THR A 305 4.61 -4.32 -13.04
CA THR A 305 5.78 -3.45 -13.22
C THR A 305 7.07 -4.22 -13.51
N GLU A 306 7.03 -5.54 -13.68
CA GLU A 306 8.19 -6.28 -14.21
C GLU A 306 8.36 -5.94 -15.70
N PRO A 307 9.52 -5.38 -16.13
CA PRO A 307 9.82 -5.35 -17.55
C PRO A 307 9.90 -6.79 -18.05
N ALA A 308 9.23 -7.07 -19.17
CA ALA A 308 9.29 -8.39 -19.80
C ALA A 308 10.76 -8.81 -19.99
N PRO A 309 11.10 -10.10 -19.77
CA PRO A 309 12.47 -10.57 -19.98
C PRO A 309 12.91 -10.23 -21.41
N PRO A 310 14.16 -9.77 -21.62
CA PRO A 310 14.65 -9.42 -22.94
C PRO A 310 14.48 -10.62 -23.86
N ALA A 311 13.85 -10.40 -25.02
CA ALA A 311 13.69 -11.43 -26.04
C ALA A 311 15.08 -12.02 -26.35
N ALA A 312 15.22 -13.34 -26.23
CA ALA A 312 16.46 -14.02 -26.53
C ALA A 312 16.90 -13.65 -27.95
N PRO A 313 18.19 -13.31 -28.18
CA PRO A 313 18.66 -12.96 -29.51
C PRO A 313 18.38 -14.13 -30.45
N GLN A 314 17.57 -13.87 -31.48
CA GLN A 314 17.40 -14.80 -32.59
C GLN A 314 18.76 -14.96 -33.25
N VAL A 315 19.41 -16.08 -32.99
CA VAL A 315 20.60 -16.51 -33.72
C VAL A 315 20.13 -16.78 -35.15
N ILE A 316 20.36 -15.82 -36.03
CA ILE A 316 20.23 -16.01 -37.47
C ILE A 316 21.38 -16.94 -37.87
N ALA A 317 21.08 -18.24 -37.98
CA ALA A 317 21.98 -19.19 -38.62
C ALA A 317 22.10 -18.79 -40.11
N ARG A 318 23.34 -18.58 -40.56
CA ARG A 318 23.72 -18.49 -41.97
C ARG A 318 23.91 -19.88 -42.56
#